data_AF-A0A5D3DEX6-F1
#
_entry.id   AF-A0A5D3DEX6-F1
#
_cell.length_a   1.000
_cell.length_b   1.000
_cell.length_c   1.000
_cell.angle_alpha   90.00
_cell.angle_beta   90.00
_cell.angle_gamma   90.00
#
_symmetry.space_group_name_H-M   'P 1'
#
loop_
_entity.id
_entity.type
_entity.pdbx_description
1 polymer ?
#
loop_
_entity_poly.entity_id
_entity_poly.type
_entity_poly.pdbx_seq_one_letter_code
_entity_poly.pdbx_strand_id
1 'polypeptide(L)'
;MSEDFRATLDVVRNEIADVNTRLNLTMRAMANQVSVGGAVPVTKVKVPEPKPLCGLRDAKALENFIFDLEQYFKATDTITEEAKVTLATMHLCEDTKLWWRSRYMDIQEARQKLRDLKHTGNIREYVKQFAGLILDIRDMSEKDKVFCFVEGLKPWAKTKLYEQRVQDLTSAYAAAKRLFDLTSDSQDVRRYQSSSPGRNRNSRSSSPKDAGGGKRSSRDRMPCQPNTENTW
;
A
#
# COMPACT_ATOMS: atom_id res chain seq x y z
N MET A 1 -37.05 -25.39 -36.62
CA MET A 1 -36.17 -24.26 -36.24
C MET A 1 -35.05 -24.66 -35.28
N SER A 2 -35.27 -25.46 -34.23
CA SER A 2 -34.19 -25.85 -33.29
C SER A 2 -33.25 -26.94 -33.82
N GLU A 3 -33.72 -27.82 -34.71
CA GLU A 3 -32.89 -28.92 -35.26
C GLU A 3 -31.92 -28.44 -36.35
N ASP A 4 -32.36 -27.55 -37.24
CA ASP A 4 -31.49 -26.95 -38.27
C ASP A 4 -30.33 -26.15 -37.66
N PHE A 5 -30.60 -25.44 -36.57
CA PHE A 5 -29.56 -24.71 -35.83
C PHE A 5 -28.55 -25.67 -35.20
N ARG A 6 -29.00 -26.80 -34.66
CA ARG A 6 -28.12 -27.81 -34.07
C ARG A 6 -27.28 -28.51 -35.14
N ALA A 7 -27.87 -28.82 -36.28
CA ALA A 7 -27.17 -29.39 -37.44
C ALA A 7 -26.09 -28.43 -37.95
N THR A 8 -26.38 -27.12 -38.00
CA THR A 8 -25.39 -26.11 -38.43
C THR A 8 -24.23 -26.00 -37.42
N LEU A 9 -24.50 -26.06 -36.11
CA LEU A 9 -23.45 -26.04 -35.10
C LEU A 9 -22.55 -27.28 -35.16
N ASP A 10 -23.13 -28.46 -35.43
CA ASP A 10 -22.36 -29.69 -35.57
C ASP A 10 -21.47 -29.65 -36.82
N VAL A 11 -21.96 -29.08 -37.93
CA VAL A 11 -21.15 -28.84 -39.14
C VAL A 11 -19.97 -27.93 -38.84
N VAL A 12 -20.21 -26.77 -38.20
CA VAL A 12 -19.14 -25.83 -37.85
C VAL A 12 -18.12 -26.45 -36.88
N ARG A 13 -18.58 -27.25 -35.91
CA ARG A 13 -17.69 -27.95 -34.97
C ARG A 13 -16.81 -28.97 -35.69
N ASN A 14 -17.38 -29.69 -36.66
CA ASN A 14 -16.64 -30.66 -37.47
C ASN A 14 -15.64 -29.98 -38.41
N GLU A 15 -15.99 -28.84 -39.01
CA GLU A 15 -15.06 -28.06 -39.84
C GLU A 15 -13.90 -27.51 -39.01
N ILE A 16 -14.14 -27.02 -37.79
CA ILE A 16 -13.07 -26.59 -36.88
C ILE A 16 -12.14 -27.75 -36.53
N ALA A 17 -12.70 -28.95 -36.30
CA ALA A 17 -11.90 -30.14 -36.04
C ALA A 17 -11.06 -30.54 -37.27
N ASP A 18 -11.61 -30.49 -38.48
CA ASP A 18 -10.90 -30.77 -39.74
C ASP A 18 -9.78 -29.76 -40.01
N VAL A 19 -10.05 -28.46 -39.84
CA VAL A 19 -9.03 -27.41 -40.00
C VAL A 19 -7.90 -27.61 -39.00
N ASN A 20 -8.21 -27.97 -37.75
CA ASN A 20 -7.20 -28.26 -36.73
C ASN A 20 -6.37 -29.51 -37.04
N THR A 21 -6.97 -30.58 -37.58
CA THR A 21 -6.20 -31.78 -37.97
C THR A 21 -5.30 -31.50 -39.16
N ARG A 22 -5.80 -30.77 -40.17
CA ARG A 22 -5.02 -30.34 -41.34
C ARG A 22 -3.86 -29.45 -40.93
N LEU A 23 -4.07 -28.46 -40.05
CA LEU A 23 -3.01 -27.61 -39.52
C LEU A 23 -1.94 -28.44 -38.80
N ASN A 24 -2.34 -29.37 -37.93
CA ASN A 24 -1.41 -30.24 -37.20
C ASN A 24 -0.62 -31.17 -38.13
N LEU A 25 -1.25 -31.73 -39.17
CA LEU A 25 -0.57 -32.55 -40.18
C LEU A 25 0.43 -31.72 -40.99
N THR A 26 0.06 -30.50 -41.39
CA THR A 26 0.96 -29.59 -42.10
C THR A 26 2.15 -29.18 -41.22
N MET A 27 1.91 -28.85 -39.94
CA MET A 27 2.99 -28.54 -39.00
C MET A 27 3.94 -29.73 -38.79
N ARG A 28 3.40 -30.95 -38.69
CA ARG A 28 4.20 -32.18 -38.56
C ARG A 28 4.96 -32.52 -39.85
N ALA A 29 4.37 -32.30 -41.02
CA ALA A 29 5.03 -32.49 -42.29
C ALA A 29 6.18 -31.49 -42.48
N MET A 30 5.98 -30.22 -42.09
CA MET A 30 7.05 -29.21 -42.08
C MET A 30 8.17 -29.55 -41.10
N ALA A 31 7.84 -30.12 -39.93
CA ALA A 31 8.83 -30.55 -38.94
C ALA A 31 9.64 -31.79 -39.38
N ASN A 32 9.03 -32.66 -40.20
CA ASN A 32 9.66 -33.91 -40.67
C ASN A 32 10.35 -33.78 -42.04
N GLN A 33 10.34 -32.60 -42.68
CA GLN A 33 11.15 -32.37 -43.86
C GLN A 33 12.62 -32.25 -43.45
N VAL A 34 13.39 -33.30 -43.77
CA VAL A 34 14.85 -33.30 -43.68
C VAL A 34 15.37 -32.16 -44.56
N SER A 35 15.88 -31.13 -43.90
CA SER A 35 16.71 -30.08 -44.50
C SER A 35 18.01 -30.72 -45.01
N VAL A 36 18.02 -31.16 -46.26
CA VAL A 36 19.28 -31.29 -47.00
C VAL A 36 19.81 -29.87 -47.23
N GLY A 37 20.70 -29.44 -46.35
CA GLY A 37 21.57 -28.27 -46.54
C GLY A 37 20.86 -26.93 -46.65
N GLY A 38 20.61 -26.28 -45.52
CA GLY A 38 20.23 -24.86 -45.46
C GLY A 38 19.08 -24.64 -44.49
N ALA A 39 19.39 -24.06 -43.34
CA ALA A 39 18.42 -23.69 -42.31
C ALA A 39 17.22 -22.94 -42.94
N VAL A 40 16.06 -23.59 -42.99
CA VAL A 40 14.79 -22.92 -43.28
C VAL A 40 14.53 -22.00 -42.09
N PRO A 41 14.50 -20.66 -42.28
CA PRO A 41 14.13 -19.78 -41.19
C PRO A 41 12.65 -20.04 -40.93
N VAL A 42 12.33 -20.56 -39.73
CA VAL A 42 10.98 -20.43 -39.18
C VAL A 42 10.70 -18.94 -39.24
N THR A 43 9.83 -18.53 -40.16
CA THR A 43 9.33 -17.16 -40.24
C THR A 43 8.59 -16.91 -38.94
N LYS A 44 9.28 -16.32 -37.96
CA LYS A 44 8.65 -15.68 -36.81
C LYS A 44 7.65 -14.70 -37.40
N VAL A 45 6.37 -15.09 -37.42
CA VAL A 45 5.28 -14.23 -37.85
C VAL A 45 5.42 -12.95 -37.04
N LYS A 46 5.71 -11.84 -37.72
CA LYS A 46 5.95 -10.56 -37.08
C LYS A 46 4.59 -10.05 -36.62
N VAL A 47 4.27 -10.27 -35.34
CA VAL A 47 3.01 -9.82 -34.74
C VAL A 47 2.95 -8.30 -34.89
N PRO A 48 1.89 -7.74 -35.50
CA PRO A 48 1.73 -6.30 -35.63
C PRO A 48 1.73 -5.62 -34.26
N GLU A 49 2.44 -4.51 -34.13
CA GLU A 49 2.42 -3.72 -32.90
C GLU A 49 1.05 -3.07 -32.68
N PRO A 50 0.57 -2.99 -31.43
CA PRO A 50 -0.72 -2.41 -31.11
C PRO A 50 -0.69 -0.89 -31.28
N LYS A 51 -1.83 -0.31 -31.64
CA LYS A 51 -1.95 1.14 -31.82
C LYS A 51 -1.88 1.86 -30.47
N PRO A 52 -1.15 2.98 -30.35
CA PRO A 52 -1.14 3.76 -29.12
C PRO A 52 -2.50 4.39 -28.79
N LEU A 53 -2.82 4.49 -27.50
CA LEU A 53 -3.98 5.22 -27.00
C LEU A 53 -3.59 6.67 -26.63
N CYS A 54 -4.15 7.62 -27.37
CA CYS A 54 -3.99 9.07 -27.18
C CYS A 54 -5.25 9.69 -26.56
N GLY A 55 -5.15 10.91 -26.01
CA GLY A 55 -6.04 11.54 -25.02
C GLY A 55 -7.51 11.83 -25.40
N LEU A 56 -8.12 11.05 -26.29
CA LEU A 56 -9.57 11.03 -26.47
C LEU A 56 -10.22 10.25 -25.34
N ARG A 57 -11.14 10.87 -24.59
CA ARG A 57 -12.09 10.15 -23.72
C ARG A 57 -13.16 9.45 -24.56
N ASP A 58 -12.71 8.62 -25.50
CA ASP A 58 -13.56 7.79 -26.34
C ASP A 58 -13.55 6.36 -25.81
N ALA A 59 -14.70 5.93 -25.29
CA ALA A 59 -14.88 4.58 -24.77
C ALA A 59 -14.60 3.51 -25.83
N LYS A 60 -14.95 3.76 -27.09
CA LYS A 60 -14.74 2.81 -28.19
C LYS A 60 -13.25 2.67 -28.53
N ALA A 61 -12.52 3.78 -28.56
CA ALA A 61 -11.07 3.76 -28.76
C ALA A 61 -10.35 3.01 -27.62
N LEU A 62 -10.81 3.20 -26.38
CA LEU A 62 -10.29 2.49 -25.22
C LEU A 62 -10.56 0.98 -25.28
N GLU A 63 -11.79 0.58 -25.62
CA GLU A 63 -12.14 -0.84 -25.76
C GLU A 63 -11.34 -1.53 -26.86
N ASN A 64 -11.21 -0.89 -28.03
CA ASN A 64 -10.40 -1.41 -29.13
C ASN A 64 -8.92 -1.55 -28.72
N PHE A 65 -8.37 -0.56 -28.00
CA PHE A 65 -6.99 -0.60 -27.51
C PHE A 65 -6.75 -1.77 -26.54
N ILE A 66 -7.66 -1.96 -25.58
CA ILE A 66 -7.57 -3.08 -24.62
C ILE A 66 -7.62 -4.41 -25.37
N PHE A 67 -8.57 -4.56 -26.30
CA PHE A 67 -8.70 -5.77 -27.11
C PHE A 67 -7.44 -6.04 -27.95
N ASP A 68 -6.90 -5.04 -28.64
CA ASP A 68 -5.69 -5.18 -29.46
C ASP A 68 -4.48 -5.61 -28.61
N LEU A 69 -4.33 -5.05 -27.41
CA LEU A 69 -3.27 -5.45 -26.46
C LEU A 69 -3.44 -6.89 -25.96
N GLU A 70 -4.66 -7.30 -25.61
CA GLU A 70 -4.93 -8.68 -25.19
C GLU A 70 -4.59 -9.69 -26.28
N GLN A 71 -4.96 -9.39 -27.53
CA GLN A 71 -4.64 -10.23 -28.67
C GLN A 71 -3.13 -10.26 -28.94
N TYR A 72 -2.46 -9.12 -28.79
CA TYR A 72 -1.01 -9.04 -28.89
C TYR A 72 -0.31 -9.90 -27.82
N PHE A 73 -0.74 -9.83 -26.55
CA PHE A 73 -0.16 -10.64 -25.48
C PHE A 73 -0.35 -12.14 -25.71
N LYS A 74 -1.52 -12.56 -26.20
CA LYS A 74 -1.80 -13.95 -26.58
C LYS A 74 -0.89 -14.41 -27.73
N ALA A 75 -0.67 -13.56 -28.74
CA ALA A 75 0.16 -13.88 -29.90
C ALA A 75 1.67 -13.89 -29.61
N THR A 76 2.12 -13.10 -28.63
CA THR A 76 3.53 -12.98 -28.25
C THR A 76 3.94 -13.89 -27.10
N ASP A 77 3.01 -14.69 -26.56
CA ASP A 77 3.22 -15.52 -25.37
C ASP A 77 3.79 -14.70 -24.19
N THR A 78 3.29 -13.47 -24.00
CA THR A 78 3.72 -12.63 -22.89
C THR A 78 3.09 -13.13 -21.60
N ILE A 79 3.88 -13.80 -20.76
CA ILE A 79 3.37 -14.57 -19.62
C ILE A 79 3.28 -13.74 -18.33
N THR A 80 4.15 -12.74 -18.13
CA THR A 80 4.19 -12.00 -16.86
C THR A 80 3.29 -10.77 -16.87
N GLU A 81 2.49 -10.59 -15.83
CA GLU A 81 1.61 -9.42 -15.67
C GLU A 81 2.41 -8.11 -15.64
N GLU A 82 3.62 -8.12 -15.09
CA GLU A 82 4.52 -6.96 -15.08
C GLU A 82 4.94 -6.54 -16.50
N ALA A 83 5.26 -7.50 -17.38
CA ALA A 83 5.59 -7.20 -18.76
C ALA A 83 4.37 -6.70 -19.53
N LYS A 84 3.19 -7.27 -19.27
CA LYS A 84 1.92 -6.79 -19.86
C LYS A 84 1.63 -5.35 -19.47
N VAL A 85 1.71 -5.01 -18.18
CA VAL A 85 1.51 -3.64 -17.68
C VAL A 85 2.54 -2.69 -18.28
N THR A 86 3.81 -3.10 -18.34
CA THR A 86 4.88 -2.30 -18.94
C THR A 86 4.60 -2.00 -20.40
N LEU A 87 4.25 -3.02 -21.20
CA LEU A 87 3.95 -2.85 -22.61
C LEU A 87 2.69 -2.00 -22.84
N ALA A 88 1.61 -2.28 -22.11
CA ALA A 88 0.37 -1.49 -22.20
C ALA A 88 0.65 0.00 -21.89
N THR A 89 1.46 0.26 -20.86
CA THR A 89 1.89 1.62 -20.49
C THR A 89 2.77 2.29 -21.56
N MET A 90 3.65 1.52 -22.22
CA MET A 90 4.48 2.04 -23.31
C MET A 90 3.63 2.61 -24.45
N HIS A 91 2.49 1.97 -24.73
CA HIS A 91 1.53 2.36 -25.76
C HIS A 91 0.50 3.40 -25.28
N LEU A 92 0.63 3.93 -24.06
CA LEU A 92 -0.06 5.16 -23.66
C LEU A 92 0.71 6.38 -24.13
N CYS A 93 -0.01 7.37 -24.63
CA CYS A 93 0.52 8.65 -25.10
C CYS A 93 -0.17 9.83 -24.39
N GLU A 94 0.42 11.03 -24.54
CA GLU A 94 -0.16 12.31 -24.11
C GLU A 94 -0.64 12.32 -22.64
N ASP A 95 -1.79 12.94 -22.37
CA ASP A 95 -2.39 13.10 -21.05
C ASP A 95 -2.72 11.76 -20.39
N THR A 96 -3.04 10.73 -21.17
CA THR A 96 -3.28 9.37 -20.65
C THR A 96 -2.01 8.80 -20.03
N LYS A 97 -0.87 9.00 -20.67
CA LYS A 97 0.45 8.58 -20.13
C LYS A 97 0.82 9.40 -18.90
N LEU A 98 0.54 10.71 -18.90
CA LEU A 98 0.80 11.57 -17.74
C LEU A 98 -0.05 11.18 -16.53
N TRP A 99 -1.35 10.93 -16.75
CA TRP A 99 -2.26 10.47 -15.72
C TRP A 99 -1.78 9.14 -15.11
N TRP A 100 -1.40 8.17 -15.95
CA TRP A 100 -0.87 6.90 -15.48
C TRP A 100 0.42 7.07 -14.66
N ARG A 101 1.34 7.92 -15.11
CA ARG A 101 2.58 8.22 -14.36
C ARG A 101 2.28 8.80 -12.98
N SER A 102 1.37 9.77 -12.89
CA SER A 102 0.95 10.33 -11.60
C SER A 102 0.37 9.23 -10.71
N ARG A 103 -0.59 8.46 -11.22
CA ARG A 103 -1.24 7.40 -10.45
C ARG A 103 -0.26 6.32 -9.99
N TYR A 104 0.69 5.93 -10.84
CA TYR A 104 1.73 4.97 -10.50
C TYR A 104 2.61 5.49 -9.36
N MET A 105 3.04 6.75 -9.43
CA MET A 105 3.85 7.37 -8.37
C MET A 105 3.09 7.43 -7.05
N ASP A 106 1.81 7.81 -7.05
CA ASP A 106 0.98 7.85 -5.84
C ASP A 106 0.90 6.46 -5.17
N ILE A 107 0.71 5.39 -5.96
CA ILE A 107 0.64 4.02 -5.45
C ILE A 107 1.99 3.58 -4.89
N GLN A 108 3.11 3.91 -5.56
CA GLN A 108 4.44 3.58 -5.07
C GLN A 108 4.77 4.34 -3.77
N GLU A 109 4.37 5.60 -3.68
CA GLU A 109 4.53 6.39 -2.45
C GLU A 109 3.71 5.81 -1.30
N ALA A 110 2.44 5.43 -1.55
CA ALA A 110 1.61 4.76 -0.55
C ALA A 110 2.26 3.45 -0.06
N ARG A 111 2.82 2.65 -0.98
CA ARG A 111 3.55 1.41 -0.63
C ARG A 111 4.79 1.69 0.22
N GLN A 112 5.55 2.74 -0.10
CA GLN A 112 6.70 3.13 0.70
C GLN A 112 6.27 3.57 2.09
N LYS A 113 5.27 4.46 2.20
CA LYS A 113 4.70 4.89 3.48
C LYS A 113 4.20 3.71 4.32
N LEU A 114 3.60 2.71 3.69
CA LEU A 114 3.12 1.51 4.38
C LEU A 114 4.27 0.68 4.96
N ARG A 115 5.39 0.53 4.24
CA ARG A 115 6.59 -0.17 4.75
C ARG A 115 7.19 0.54 5.97
N ASP A 116 7.20 1.86 5.91
CA ASP A 116 7.78 2.71 6.96
C ASP A 116 6.81 2.96 8.13
N LEU A 117 5.53 2.58 7.99
CA LEU A 117 4.52 2.81 9.01
C LEU A 117 4.80 1.98 10.26
N LYS A 118 5.04 2.67 11.39
CA LYS A 118 5.24 2.06 12.71
C LYS A 118 4.31 2.66 13.75
N HIS A 119 3.83 1.82 14.65
CA HIS A 119 3.09 2.24 15.82
C HIS A 119 4.05 2.96 16.80
N THR A 120 4.00 4.29 16.85
CA THR A 120 4.90 5.12 17.69
C THR A 120 4.35 5.45 19.08
N GLY A 121 3.04 5.37 19.32
CA GLY A 121 2.48 5.45 20.68
C GLY A 121 0.96 5.50 20.79
N ASN A 122 0.29 6.10 19.80
CA ASN A 122 -1.17 6.08 19.72
C ASN A 122 -1.63 5.07 18.67
N ILE A 123 -2.21 3.96 19.12
CA ILE A 123 -2.68 2.89 18.22
C ILE A 123 -3.83 3.35 17.31
N ARG A 124 -4.66 4.31 17.73
CA ARG A 124 -5.75 4.85 16.88
C ARG A 124 -5.19 5.62 15.69
N GLU A 125 -4.13 6.39 15.92
CA GLU A 125 -3.46 7.13 14.85
C GLU A 125 -2.76 6.17 13.87
N TYR A 126 -2.11 5.12 14.37
CA TYR A 126 -1.57 4.05 13.54
C TYR A 126 -2.64 3.38 12.67
N VAL A 127 -3.77 2.98 13.28
CA VAL A 127 -4.90 2.35 12.56
C VAL A 127 -5.45 3.29 11.50
N LYS A 128 -5.60 4.59 11.80
CA LYS A 128 -6.09 5.60 10.86
C LYS A 128 -5.15 5.75 9.65
N GLN A 129 -3.85 5.87 9.88
CA GLN A 129 -2.85 5.97 8.81
C GLN A 129 -2.80 4.70 7.96
N PHE A 130 -2.81 3.53 8.62
CA PHE A 130 -2.85 2.24 7.93
C PHE A 130 -4.11 2.11 7.06
N ALA A 131 -5.29 2.44 7.59
CA ALA A 131 -6.55 2.37 6.86
C ALA A 131 -6.55 3.27 5.61
N GLY A 132 -5.99 4.48 5.71
CA GLY A 132 -5.81 5.37 4.56
C GLY A 132 -4.95 4.74 3.47
N LEU A 133 -3.77 4.23 3.83
CA LEU A 133 -2.81 3.65 2.88
C LEU A 133 -3.37 2.40 2.17
N ILE A 134 -4.15 1.57 2.86
CA ILE A 134 -4.77 0.39 2.25
C ILE A 134 -5.85 0.76 1.21
N LEU A 135 -6.51 1.92 1.32
CA LEU A 135 -7.45 2.38 0.29
C LEU A 135 -6.75 2.82 -1.01
N ASP A 136 -5.52 3.32 -0.88
CA ASP A 136 -4.68 3.71 -2.02
C ASP A 136 -4.08 2.48 -2.73
N ILE A 137 -3.77 1.42 -1.98
CA ILE A 137 -3.16 0.16 -2.48
C ILE A 137 -4.21 -0.95 -2.58
N ARG A 138 -5.03 -0.89 -3.64
CA ARG A 138 -6.20 -1.79 -3.81
C ARG A 138 -5.87 -3.22 -4.21
N ASP A 139 -4.69 -3.46 -4.78
CA ASP A 139 -4.26 -4.77 -5.26
C ASP A 139 -3.67 -5.67 -4.17
N MET A 140 -3.67 -5.21 -2.92
CA MET A 140 -3.16 -5.98 -1.77
C MET A 140 -4.15 -7.06 -1.32
N SER A 141 -3.67 -8.28 -1.10
CA SER A 141 -4.48 -9.37 -0.56
C SER A 141 -4.82 -9.12 0.90
N GLU A 142 -5.94 -9.67 1.39
CA GLU A 142 -6.35 -9.50 2.80
C GLU A 142 -5.31 -10.04 3.78
N LYS A 143 -4.64 -11.15 3.41
CA LYS A 143 -3.55 -11.74 4.17
C LYS A 143 -2.35 -10.79 4.27
N ASP A 144 -1.98 -10.16 3.16
CA ASP A 144 -0.85 -9.22 3.13
C ASP A 144 -1.17 -7.95 3.93
N LYS A 145 -2.42 -7.47 3.86
CA LYS A 145 -2.88 -6.36 4.71
C LYS A 145 -2.73 -6.69 6.18
N VAL A 146 -3.22 -7.84 6.62
CA VAL A 146 -3.10 -8.27 8.03
C VAL A 146 -1.63 -8.43 8.42
N PHE A 147 -0.81 -9.01 7.55
CA PHE A 147 0.63 -9.16 7.78
C PHE A 147 1.32 -7.80 7.98
N CYS A 148 1.16 -6.86 7.06
CA CYS A 148 1.74 -5.51 7.17
C CYS A 148 1.21 -4.75 8.39
N PHE A 149 -0.08 -4.91 8.72
CA PHE A 149 -0.68 -4.31 9.91
C PHE A 149 -0.01 -4.81 11.18
N VAL A 150 0.14 -6.13 11.33
CA VAL A 150 0.77 -6.70 12.51
C VAL A 150 2.24 -6.31 12.55
N GLU A 151 2.96 -6.36 11.43
CA GLU A 151 4.39 -6.04 11.34
C GLU A 151 4.72 -4.61 11.82
N GLY A 152 3.87 -3.63 11.51
CA GLY A 152 4.03 -2.24 11.95
C GLY A 152 3.73 -1.98 13.42
N LEU A 153 3.15 -2.93 14.16
CA LEU A 153 2.82 -2.76 15.59
C LEU A 153 4.03 -2.92 16.52
N LYS A 154 3.96 -2.26 17.69
CA LYS A 154 4.89 -2.49 18.81
C LYS A 154 4.80 -3.95 19.31
N PRO A 155 5.90 -4.51 19.86
CA PRO A 155 5.93 -5.89 20.33
C PRO A 155 4.79 -6.26 21.30
N TRP A 156 4.51 -5.43 22.30
CA TRP A 156 3.43 -5.68 23.26
C TRP A 156 2.04 -5.75 22.60
N ALA A 157 1.81 -4.94 21.56
CA ALA A 157 0.54 -4.94 20.82
C ALA A 157 0.46 -6.17 19.89
N LYS A 158 1.57 -6.53 19.23
CA LYS A 158 1.67 -7.77 18.44
C LYS A 158 1.28 -8.99 19.28
N THR A 159 1.86 -9.14 20.48
CA THR A 159 1.55 -10.24 21.40
C THR A 159 0.05 -10.31 21.71
N LYS A 160 -0.59 -9.18 22.02
CA LYS A 160 -2.02 -9.12 22.31
C LYS A 160 -2.90 -9.47 21.12
N LEU A 161 -2.49 -9.14 19.91
CA LEU A 161 -3.23 -9.49 18.69
C LEU A 161 -3.08 -10.98 18.33
N TYR A 162 -1.91 -11.58 18.57
CA TYR A 162 -1.73 -13.02 18.40
C TYR A 162 -2.59 -13.83 19.39
N GLU A 163 -2.72 -13.37 20.64
CA GLU A 163 -3.65 -13.97 21.63
C GLU A 163 -5.10 -13.95 21.13
N GLN A 164 -5.49 -12.93 20.37
CA GLN A 164 -6.84 -12.77 19.82
C GLN A 164 -7.08 -13.51 18.50
N ARG A 165 -6.07 -14.24 17.97
CA ARG A 165 -6.17 -15.04 16.72
C ARG A 165 -6.77 -14.28 15.55
N VAL A 166 -6.34 -13.04 15.34
CA VAL A 166 -6.83 -12.17 14.26
C VAL A 166 -6.50 -12.78 12.88
N GLN A 167 -7.53 -12.97 12.04
CA GLN A 167 -7.37 -13.51 10.67
C GLN A 167 -7.73 -12.50 9.58
N ASP A 168 -8.46 -11.45 9.92
CA ASP A 168 -8.95 -10.43 9.00
C ASP A 168 -8.71 -9.02 9.55
N LEU A 169 -8.72 -8.02 8.67
CA LEU A 169 -8.41 -6.64 9.05
C LEU A 169 -9.46 -6.03 9.98
N THR A 170 -10.72 -6.47 9.89
CA THR A 170 -11.81 -5.99 10.74
C THR A 170 -11.59 -6.44 12.19
N SER A 171 -11.25 -7.71 12.39
CA SER A 171 -10.84 -8.27 13.67
C SER A 171 -9.59 -7.57 14.20
N ALA A 172 -8.64 -7.24 13.33
CA ALA A 172 -7.42 -6.50 13.71
C ALA A 172 -7.76 -5.11 14.26
N TYR A 173 -8.67 -4.38 13.60
CA TYR A 173 -9.13 -3.07 14.04
C TYR A 173 -9.94 -3.15 15.34
N ALA A 174 -10.81 -4.15 15.49
CA ALA A 174 -11.55 -4.38 16.71
C ALA A 174 -10.61 -4.68 17.90
N ALA A 175 -9.60 -5.53 17.69
CA ALA A 175 -8.56 -5.84 18.66
C ALA A 175 -7.78 -4.59 19.08
N ALA A 176 -7.35 -3.79 18.09
CA ALA A 176 -6.62 -2.54 18.32
C ALA A 176 -7.45 -1.51 19.09
N LYS A 177 -8.74 -1.40 18.80
CA LYS A 177 -9.67 -0.53 19.52
C LYS A 177 -9.84 -0.94 20.99
N ARG A 178 -10.08 -2.23 21.25
CA ARG A 178 -10.18 -2.78 22.62
C ARG A 178 -8.90 -2.52 23.41
N LEU A 179 -7.74 -2.65 22.75
CA LEU A 179 -6.44 -2.40 23.35
C LEU A 179 -6.31 -0.94 23.78
N PHE A 180 -6.71 0.01 22.92
CA PHE A 180 -6.73 1.42 23.26
C PHE A 180 -7.63 1.70 24.47
N ASP A 181 -8.88 1.23 24.43
CA ASP A 181 -9.88 1.53 25.46
C ASP A 181 -9.39 1.04 26.84
N LEU A 182 -8.76 -0.14 26.91
CA LEU A 182 -8.15 -0.69 28.13
C LEU A 182 -6.98 0.16 28.66
N THR A 183 -6.16 0.73 27.77
CA THR A 183 -5.04 1.59 28.18
C THR A 183 -5.53 2.95 28.70
N SER A 184 -6.61 3.47 28.13
CA SER A 184 -7.20 4.77 28.48
C SER A 184 -7.82 4.75 29.88
N ASP A 185 -8.58 3.71 30.22
CA ASP A 185 -9.17 3.55 31.57
C ASP A 185 -8.09 3.44 32.66
N SER A 186 -6.94 2.85 32.35
CA SER A 186 -5.83 2.72 33.31
C SER A 186 -5.09 4.04 33.61
N GLN A 187 -5.11 5.00 32.68
CA GLN A 187 -4.47 6.31 32.87
C GLN A 187 -5.34 7.28 33.68
N ASP A 188 -6.67 7.20 33.55
CA ASP A 188 -7.59 8.04 34.33
C ASP A 188 -7.56 7.71 35.82
N VAL A 189 -7.43 6.43 36.20
CA VAL A 189 -7.28 6.03 37.62
C VAL A 189 -6.01 6.63 38.24
N ARG A 190 -4.93 6.78 37.47
CA ARG A 190 -3.64 7.34 37.96
C ARG A 190 -3.69 8.85 38.14
N ARG A 191 -4.50 9.57 37.35
CA ARG A 191 -4.73 11.03 37.52
C ARG A 191 -5.50 11.35 38.79
N TYR A 192 -6.45 10.50 39.19
CA TYR A 192 -7.23 10.71 40.43
C TYR A 192 -6.44 10.44 41.73
N GLN A 193 -5.32 9.72 41.68
CA GLN A 193 -4.48 9.47 42.85
C GLN A 193 -3.39 10.54 43.08
N SER A 194 -3.20 11.46 42.13
CA SER A 194 -2.14 12.50 42.20
C SER A 194 -2.57 13.75 42.99
N SER A 195 -3.84 13.85 43.38
CA SER A 195 -4.36 14.91 44.24
C SER A 195 -4.57 14.37 45.66
N SER A 196 -3.49 14.20 46.42
CA SER A 196 -3.59 14.09 47.88
C SER A 196 -3.94 15.47 48.47
N PRO A 197 -4.88 15.56 49.42
CA PRO A 197 -5.22 16.84 50.06
C PRO A 197 -4.05 17.25 50.96
N GLY A 198 -3.34 18.30 50.55
CA GLY A 198 -2.32 18.98 51.36
C GLY A 198 -2.93 19.38 52.69
N ARG A 199 -2.57 18.63 53.74
CA ARG A 199 -3.07 18.76 55.10
C ARG A 199 -2.54 20.07 55.70
N ASN A 200 -3.31 21.14 55.52
CA ASN A 200 -3.11 22.42 56.20
C ASN A 200 -3.43 22.25 57.70
N ARG A 201 -2.41 22.33 58.56
CA ARG A 201 -2.56 22.56 60.00
C ARG A 201 -1.53 23.58 60.47
N ASN A 202 -2.01 24.81 60.67
CA ASN A 202 -1.37 25.83 61.48
C ASN A 202 -1.36 25.41 62.97
N SER A 203 -0.24 25.63 63.66
CA SER A 203 -0.26 26.09 65.06
C SER A 203 1.12 26.58 65.52
N ARG A 204 1.14 27.84 65.95
CA ARG A 204 2.23 28.59 66.58
C ARG A 204 2.56 28.04 67.98
N SER A 205 3.83 28.11 68.40
CA SER A 205 4.24 28.50 69.77
C SER A 205 5.75 28.78 69.90
N SER A 206 6.06 30.06 70.09
CA SER A 206 6.95 30.70 71.10
C SER A 206 8.38 30.18 71.42
N SER A 207 9.31 31.14 71.42
CA SER A 207 10.78 31.15 71.67
C SER A 207 11.26 30.71 73.09
N PRO A 208 12.59 30.69 73.41
CA PRO A 208 13.35 31.93 73.70
C PRO A 208 14.85 32.02 73.27
N LYS A 209 15.29 33.28 73.33
CA LYS A 209 16.57 34.00 73.12
C LYS A 209 17.90 33.36 73.58
N ASP A 210 18.99 33.71 72.88
CA ASP A 210 20.13 34.58 73.29
C ASP A 210 21.27 34.38 72.26
N ALA A 211 22.25 35.23 72.01
CA ALA A 211 22.57 36.64 72.18
C ALA A 211 23.87 36.84 71.37
N GLY A 212 24.13 38.04 70.82
CA GLY A 212 25.50 38.47 70.54
C GLY A 212 25.82 38.85 69.09
N GLY A 213 25.88 40.17 68.88
CA GLY A 213 26.83 40.93 68.04
C GLY A 213 26.93 40.58 66.55
N GLY A 214 27.00 41.51 65.61
CA GLY A 214 27.24 42.94 65.63
C GLY A 214 27.84 43.32 64.26
N LYS A 215 27.67 44.60 63.89
CA LYS A 215 28.36 45.33 62.81
C LYS A 215 27.92 45.10 61.34
N ARG A 216 27.02 46.03 60.95
CA ARG A 216 27.06 46.90 59.76
C ARG A 216 28.24 46.74 58.80
N SER A 217 27.93 46.65 57.51
CA SER A 217 28.46 47.61 56.51
C SER A 217 27.48 47.74 55.34
N SER A 218 26.99 48.96 55.13
CA SER A 218 26.24 49.39 53.95
C SER A 218 27.20 49.71 52.80
N ARG A 219 26.60 49.83 51.60
CA ARG A 219 27.12 50.24 50.27
C ARG A 219 27.25 49.05 49.33
N ASP A 220 26.83 49.10 48.08
CA ASP A 220 26.14 50.13 47.29
C ASP A 220 25.73 49.47 45.97
N ARG A 221 24.72 50.04 45.31
CA ARG A 221 24.42 50.00 43.86
C ARG A 221 23.91 48.70 43.21
N MET A 222 22.61 48.74 42.91
CA MET A 222 22.05 48.33 41.61
C MET A 222 22.48 49.33 40.50
N PRO A 223 22.44 49.01 39.18
CA PRO A 223 21.26 48.54 38.45
C PRO A 223 21.46 47.43 37.39
N CYS A 224 20.33 46.84 36.99
CA CYS A 224 20.10 45.93 35.88
C CYS A 224 20.60 46.46 34.52
N GLN A 225 20.93 45.57 33.58
CA GLN A 225 20.19 45.31 32.32
C GLN A 225 20.93 44.29 31.42
N PRO A 226 20.23 43.64 30.46
CA PRO A 226 20.68 42.47 29.71
C PRO A 226 21.24 42.83 28.31
N ASN A 227 22.11 41.98 27.76
CA ASN A 227 22.55 42.10 26.36
C ASN A 227 21.95 40.97 25.50
N THR A 228 21.08 41.40 24.57
CA THR A 228 21.08 41.13 23.11
C THR A 228 22.14 40.14 22.58
N GLU A 229 21.76 39.07 21.89
CA GLU A 229 21.38 38.99 20.45
C GLU A 229 22.60 38.78 19.54
N ASN A 230 22.65 37.64 18.87
CA ASN A 230 23.50 37.42 17.71
C ASN A 230 22.98 36.24 16.85
N THR A 231 22.29 36.64 15.79
CA THR A 231 22.16 35.98 14.49
C THR A 231 23.51 35.94 13.78
N TRP A 232 23.85 34.80 13.16
CA TRP A 232 24.31 34.63 11.76
C TRP A 232 24.09 33.16 11.35
#